data_AF-A0A392MU23-F1
#
_entry.id   AF-A0A392MU23-F1
#
_cell.length_a   1.000
_cell.length_b   1.000
_cell.length_c   1.000
_cell.angle_alpha   90.00
_cell.angle_beta   90.00
_cell.angle_gamma   90.00
#
_symmetry.space_group_name_H-M   'P 1'
#
loop_
_entity.id
_entity.type
_entity.pdbx_description
1 polymer ?
#
loop_
_entity_poly.entity_id
_entity_poly.type
_entity_poly.pdbx_seq_one_letter_code
_entity_poly.pdbx_strand_id
1 'polypeptide(L)' 'MSSIGTGYDLSVTTFSPDGRVFQIEYAAKAVDNSGTVIGIKCKDGIVLVS' A
#
# COMPACT_ATOMS: atom_id res chain seq x y z
N MET A 1 -10.05 9.98 -19.83
CA MET A 1 -9.28 9.33 -18.74
C MET A 1 -9.05 7.89 -19.19
N SER A 2 -8.03 7.63 -20.01
CA SER A 2 -7.70 6.25 -20.38
C SER A 2 -7.17 5.57 -19.12
N SER A 3 -7.88 4.56 -18.60
CA SER A 3 -7.38 3.78 -17.48
C SER A 3 -6.06 3.15 -17.91
N ILE A 4 -4.94 3.63 -17.36
CA ILE A 4 -3.60 3.07 -17.59
C ILE A 4 -3.54 1.61 -17.07
N GLY A 5 -4.54 1.20 -16.27
CA GLY A 5 -4.63 -0.12 -15.67
C GLY A 5 -5.09 -1.24 -16.60
N THR A 6 -5.58 -1.01 -17.82
CA THR A 6 -6.15 -2.11 -18.64
C THR A 6 -5.13 -3.23 -18.91
N GLY A 7 -5.19 -4.29 -18.11
CA GLY A 7 -4.34 -5.49 -18.15
C GLY A 7 -3.15 -5.51 -17.19
N TYR A 8 -2.59 -4.34 -16.85
CA TYR A 8 -1.36 -4.26 -16.03
C TYR A 8 -1.63 -4.23 -14.52
N ASP A 9 -2.85 -3.91 -14.12
CA ASP A 9 -3.23 -3.82 -12.72
C ASP A 9 -3.89 -5.08 -12.17
N LEU A 10 -3.96 -6.17 -12.93
CA LEU A 10 -4.67 -7.39 -12.55
C LEU A 10 -3.82 -8.38 -11.74
N SER A 11 -2.50 -8.27 -11.77
CA SER A 11 -1.58 -9.19 -11.10
C SER A 11 -0.43 -8.43 -10.43
N VAL A 12 0.09 -9.00 -9.34
CA VAL A 12 1.29 -8.50 -8.63
C VAL A 12 2.60 -8.79 -9.37
N THR A 13 2.58 -9.70 -10.35
CA THR A 13 3.75 -10.09 -11.15
C THR A 13 3.88 -9.32 -12.46
N THR A 14 2.95 -8.40 -12.74
CA THR A 14 2.90 -7.63 -13.99
C THR A 14 3.38 -6.21 -13.74
N PHE A 15 4.40 -5.78 -14.47
CA PHE A 15 4.82 -4.39 -14.52
C PHE A 15 4.00 -3.61 -15.54
N SER A 16 3.64 -2.38 -15.21
CA SER A 16 3.08 -1.40 -16.14
C SER A 16 4.14 -0.87 -17.12
N PRO A 17 3.75 -0.21 -18.22
CA PRO A 17 4.70 0.40 -19.16
C PRO A 17 5.62 1.45 -18.54
N ASP A 18 5.20 2.08 -17.43
CA ASP A 18 6.00 3.02 -16.63
C ASP A 18 6.78 2.35 -15.49
N GLY A 19 6.85 1.01 -15.45
CA GLY A 19 7.69 0.24 -14.53
C GLY A 19 7.14 0.08 -13.11
N ARG A 20 5.83 0.23 -12.91
CA ARG A 20 5.17 0.16 -11.60
C ARG A 20 4.37 -1.12 -11.45
N VAL A 21 4.07 -1.47 -10.20
CA VAL A 21 3.17 -2.57 -9.85
C VAL A 21 1.94 -1.96 -9.20
N PHE A 22 0.88 -1.77 -9.99
CA PHE A 22 -0.33 -1.06 -9.55
C PHE A 22 -1.03 -1.74 -8.36
N GLN A 23 -0.92 -3.06 -8.23
CA GLN A 23 -1.45 -3.80 -7.08
C GLN A 23 -0.83 -3.37 -5.74
N ILE A 24 0.44 -2.98 -5.71
CA ILE A 24 1.09 -2.47 -4.47
C ILE A 24 0.49 -1.12 -4.09
N GLU A 25 0.21 -0.27 -5.07
CA GLU A 25 -0.38 1.04 -4.83
C GLU A 25 -1.85 0.95 -4.38
N TYR A 26 -2.58 -0.02 -4.90
CA TYR A 26 -3.92 -0.33 -4.41
C TYR A 26 -3.89 -0.85 -2.97
N ALA A 27 -2.91 -1.68 -2.60
CA ALA A 27 -2.70 -2.11 -1.23
C ALA A 27 -2.37 -0.92 -0.30
N ALA A 28 -1.52 0.01 -0.73
CA ALA A 28 -1.24 1.22 0.04
C ALA A 28 -2.50 2.07 0.26
N LYS A 29 -3.32 2.27 -0.76
CA LYS A 29 -4.62 2.97 -0.63
C LYS A 29 -5.57 2.26 0.33
N ALA A 30 -5.55 0.93 0.40
CA ALA A 30 -6.34 0.19 1.37
C ALA A 30 -5.86 0.43 2.82
N VAL A 31 -4.55 0.56 3.03
CA VAL A 31 -3.97 0.92 4.32
C VAL A 31 -4.32 2.36 4.70
N ASP A 32 -4.26 3.31 3.76
CA ASP A 32 -4.61 4.71 4.01
C ASP A 32 -6.08 4.89 4.41
N ASN A 33 -6.96 4.00 3.96
CA ASN A 33 -8.38 3.98 4.34
C ASN A 33 -8.64 3.21 5.65
N SER A 34 -7.62 2.68 6.30
CA SER A 34 -7.74 1.95 7.57
C SER A 34 -7.71 2.89 8.79
N GLY A 35 -7.99 2.35 9.97
CA GLY A 35 -7.83 3.05 11.24
C GLY A 35 -6.36 3.42 11.50
N THR A 36 -6.14 4.56 12.16
CA THR A 36 -4.78 5.02 12.53
C THR A 36 -4.23 4.19 13.69
N VAL A 37 -3.02 3.66 13.54
CA VAL A 37 -2.30 2.92 14.58
C VAL A 37 -0.98 3.63 14.87
N ILE A 38 -0.64 3.76 16.15
CA ILE A 38 0.59 4.41 16.62
C ILE A 38 1.43 3.42 17.43
N GLY A 39 2.73 3.38 17.15
CA GLY A 39 3.72 2.65 17.95
C GLY A 39 4.78 3.58 18.51
N ILE A 40 5.05 3.50 19.81
CA ILE A 40 6.05 4.30 20.52
C ILE A 40 7.12 3.38 21.11
N LYS A 41 8.37 3.60 20.75
CA LYS A 41 9.53 2.95 21.38
C LYS A 41 9.96 3.72 22.63
N CYS A 42 9.94 3.05 23.78
CA CYS A 42 10.45 3.55 25.05
C CYS A 42 11.83 2.94 25.37
N LYS A 43 12.49 3.43 26.42
CA LYS A 43 13.78 2.90 26.88
C LYS A 43 13.73 1.40 27.18
N ASP A 44 12.64 0.98 27.81
CA ASP A 44 12.49 -0.37 28.37
C ASP A 44 11.36 -1.18 27.72
N GLY A 45 10.82 -0.72 26.58
CA GLY A 45 9.71 -1.41 25.92
C GLY A 45 9.10 -0.69 24.72
N ILE A 46 7.97 -1.21 24.24
CA ILE A 46 7.20 -0.67 23.10
C ILE A 46 5.74 -0.54 23.54
N VAL A 47 5.08 0.56 23.17
CA VAL A 47 3.65 0.79 23.36
C VAL A 47 2.98 0.83 21.98
N LEU A 48 1.89 0.08 21.79
CA LEU A 48 1.08 0.10 20.57
C LEU A 48 -0.35 0.54 20.91
N VAL A 49 -0.95 1.39 20.09
CA VAL A 49 -2.34 1.86 20.22
C VAL A 49 -2.99 1.94 18.84
N SER A 50 -4.25 1.49 18.74
CA SER A 50 -5.06 1.48 17.51
C SER A 50 -6.45 2.07 17.75
#